data_AF-A0A2N2A0T2-F1
#
_entry.id   AF-A0A2N2A0T2-F1
#
_cell.length_a   1.000
_cell.length_b   1.000
_cell.length_c   1.000
_cell.angle_alpha   90.00
_cell.angle_beta   90.00
_cell.angle_gamma   90.00
#
_symmetry.space_group_name_H-M   'P 1'
#
loop_
_entity.id
_entity.type
_entity.pdbx_description
1 polymer ?
#
loop_
_entity_poly.entity_id
_entity_poly.type
_entity_poly.pdbx_seq_one_letter_code
_entity_poly.pdbx_strand_id
1 'polypeptide(L)' 'MIRFIPREKLSKRAREALDRAKRTLWDGVNPVTRKVENKKIYTRKKSPRWYDDDSTGIFVIACSV' A
#
# COMPACT_ATOMS: atom_id res chain seq x y z
N MET A 1 -35.60 11.06 0.33
CA MET A 1 -35.00 9.81 -0.20
C MET A 1 -34.39 10.10 -1.56
N ILE A 2 -33.18 9.61 -1.81
CA ILE A 2 -32.53 9.74 -3.12
C ILE A 2 -33.17 8.69 -4.04
N ARG A 3 -33.64 9.10 -5.22
CA ARG A 3 -34.17 8.16 -6.22
C ARG A 3 -33.05 7.22 -6.67
N PHE A 4 -33.34 5.92 -6.66
CA PHE A 4 -32.44 4.93 -7.25
C PHE A 4 -32.41 5.09 -8.77
N ILE A 5 -31.21 5.28 -9.33
CA ILE A 5 -31.00 5.40 -10.76
C ILE A 5 -30.18 4.19 -11.23
N PRO A 6 -30.70 3.37 -12.16
CA PRO A 6 -29.94 2.27 -12.74
C PRO A 6 -28.66 2.73 -13.42
N ARG A 7 -27.60 1.92 -13.36
CA ARG A 7 -26.27 2.26 -13.89
C ARG A 7 -26.28 2.66 -15.36
N GLU A 8 -27.14 2.03 -16.16
CA GLU A 8 -27.26 2.27 -17.61
C GLU A 8 -27.79 3.67 -17.94
N LYS A 9 -28.59 4.25 -17.04
CA LYS A 9 -29.19 5.57 -17.19
C LYS A 9 -28.31 6.70 -16.64
N LEU A 10 -27.14 6.35 -16.08
CA LEU A 10 -26.18 7.33 -15.61
C LEU A 10 -25.34 7.88 -16.76
N SER A 11 -25.07 9.18 -16.70
CA SER A 11 -24.06 9.81 -17.56
C SER A 11 -22.72 9.10 -17.41
N LYS A 12 -21.86 9.19 -18.43
CA LYS A 12 -20.53 8.57 -18.42
C LYS A 12 -19.73 8.94 -17.16
N ARG A 13 -19.71 10.22 -16.79
CA ARG A 13 -19.02 10.72 -15.59
C ARG A 13 -19.58 10.13 -14.29
N ALA A 14 -20.90 10.01 -14.17
CA ALA A 14 -21.52 9.45 -12.98
C ALA A 14 -21.22 7.95 -12.82
N ARG A 15 -21.20 7.20 -13.93
CA ARG A 15 -20.75 5.78 -13.92
C ARG A 15 -19.30 5.65 -13.46
N GLU A 16 -18.40 6.48 -13.98
CA GLU A 16 -16.98 6.47 -13.61
C GLU A 16 -16.77 6.77 -12.11
N ALA A 17 -17.50 7.73 -11.55
CA ALA A 17 -17.44 8.06 -10.13
C ALA A 17 -17.92 6.90 -9.25
N LEU A 18 -19.04 6.28 -9.61
CA LEU A 18 -19.58 5.10 -8.93
C LEU A 18 -18.59 3.93 -9.00
N ASP A 19 -18.07 3.63 -10.19
CA ASP A 19 -17.13 2.54 -10.38
C ASP A 19 -15.79 2.83 -9.65
N ARG A 20 -15.35 4.09 -9.54
CA ARG A 20 -14.17 4.48 -8.73
C ARG A 20 -14.41 4.24 -7.23
N ALA A 21 -15.59 4.59 -6.73
CA ALA A 21 -15.98 4.34 -5.33
C ALA A 21 -16.11 2.83 -5.03
N LYS A 22 -16.47 2.00 -6.02
CA LYS A 22 -16.47 0.54 -5.88
C LYS A 22 -15.06 -0.06 -5.90
N ARG A 23 -14.19 0.42 -6.79
CA ARG A 23 -12.81 -0.10 -6.96
C ARG A 23 -11.89 0.16 -5.77
N THR A 24 -12.24 1.06 -4.86
CA THR A 24 -11.41 1.40 -3.69
C THR A 24 -11.33 0.31 -2.62
N LEU A 25 -12.20 -0.70 -2.65
CA LEU A 25 -12.26 -1.75 -1.65
C LEU A 25 -12.12 -3.11 -2.34
N TRP A 26 -10.91 -3.71 -2.31
CA TRP A 26 -10.79 -5.17 -2.44
C TRP A 26 -10.88 -5.76 -1.03
N ASP A 27 -12.08 -5.83 -0.45
CA ASP A 27 -12.29 -6.38 0.89
C ASP A 27 -11.29 -5.84 1.95
N GLY A 28 -11.01 -4.54 1.89
CA GLY A 28 -10.07 -3.86 2.80
C GLY A 28 -8.60 -3.85 2.36
N VAL A 29 -8.22 -4.56 1.30
CA VAL A 29 -6.86 -4.57 0.76
C VAL A 29 -6.75 -3.53 -0.36
N ASN A 30 -6.01 -2.44 -0.13
CA ASN A 30 -5.61 -1.58 -1.25
C ASN A 30 -4.35 -2.18 -1.88
N PRO A 31 -4.36 -2.67 -3.13
CA PRO A 31 -3.16 -3.23 -3.77
C PRO A 31 -2.04 -2.19 -3.92
N VAL A 32 -2.37 -0.89 -3.80
CA VAL A 32 -1.37 0.18 -3.67
C VAL A 32 -0.84 0.19 -2.23
N THR A 33 0.04 -0.75 -1.93
CA THR A 33 0.69 -0.91 -0.61
C THR A 33 1.62 0.25 -0.25
N ARG A 34 1.97 1.11 -1.20
CA ARG A 34 2.88 2.23 -0.99
C ARG A 34 2.34 3.53 -1.60
N LYS A 35 1.65 4.34 -0.81
CA LYS A 35 1.31 5.72 -1.18
C LYS A 35 2.55 6.59 -1.01
N VAL A 36 3.04 7.15 -2.11
CA VAL A 36 4.08 8.18 -2.08
C VAL A 36 3.38 9.52 -1.86
N GLU A 37 3.69 10.20 -0.75
CA GLU A 37 3.08 11.47 -0.38
C GLU A 37 3.32 12.56 -1.44
N ASN A 38 4.55 12.68 -1.95
CA ASN A 38 4.89 13.60 -3.03
C ASN A 38 6.02 13.04 -3.90
N LYS A 39 5.78 12.91 -5.21
CA LYS A 39 6.75 12.36 -6.18
C LYS A 39 7.92 13.31 -6.49
N LYS A 40 7.75 14.62 -6.28
CA LYS A 40 8.74 15.64 -6.63
C LYS A 40 9.67 15.98 -5.47
N ILE A 41 9.22 15.76 -4.23
CA ILE A 41 10.03 16.03 -3.06
C ILE A 41 11.02 14.88 -2.90
N TYR A 42 12.29 15.18 -3.09
CA TYR A 42 13.34 14.24 -2.79
C TYR A 42 13.49 14.11 -1.27
N THR A 43 13.01 12.99 -0.71
CA THR A 43 13.28 12.63 0.69
C THR A 43 14.47 11.68 0.75
N ARG A 44 15.63 12.14 1.25
CA ARG A 44 16.76 11.25 1.56
C ARG A 44 16.43 10.45 2.82
N LYS A 45 15.60 9.41 2.71
CA LYS A 45 15.49 8.43 3.80
C LYS A 45 16.87 7.79 3.95
N LYS A 46 17.50 7.93 5.12
CA LYS A 46 18.72 7.19 5.46
C LYS A 46 18.38 5.70 5.35
N SER A 47 19.28 4.91 4.77
CA SER A 47 19.07 3.46 4.72
C SER A 47 18.90 2.96 6.17
N PRO A 48 17.99 2.00 6.44
CA PRO A 48 17.92 1.36 7.75
C PRO A 48 19.20 0.56 8.07
N ARG A 49 20.18 0.53 7.16
CA ARG A 49 21.41 -0.27 7.21
C ARG A 49 22.41 0.22 8.26
N TRP A 50 22.01 1.14 9.13
CA TRP A 50 22.73 1.58 10.33
C TRP A 50 22.00 1.09 11.59
N TYR A 51 21.48 -0.14 11.55
CA TYR A 51 21.39 -0.90 12.78
C TYR A 51 22.79 -1.46 13.00
N ASP A 52 23.46 -0.97 14.05
CA ASP A 52 24.46 -1.74 14.79
C ASP A 52 23.71 -2.97 15.35
N ASP A 53 23.51 -3.95 14.47
CA ASP A 53 23.10 -5.29 14.86
C ASP A 53 24.33 -6.17 14.68
N ASP A 54 25.12 -6.23 15.75
CA ASP A 54 26.25 -7.16 15.90
C ASP A 54 25.80 -8.62 15.91
N SER A 55 24.54 -8.95 15.58
CA SER A 55 24.12 -10.33 15.28
C SER A 55 24.49 -10.74 13.84
N THR A 56 25.74 -10.47 13.44
CA THR A 56 26.35 -11.28 12.38
C THR A 56 26.50 -12.68 12.94
N GLY A 57 25.69 -13.60 12.40
CA GLY A 57 25.57 -14.99 12.83
C GLY A 57 26.89 -15.75 12.77
N ILE A 58 27.66 -15.66 13.85
CA ILE A 58 28.73 -16.59 14.16
C ILE A 58 28.06 -17.84 14.72
N PHE A 59 27.79 -18.82 13.86
CA PHE A 59 27.55 -20.18 14.32
C PHE A 59 28.89 -20.75 14.82
N VAL A 60 29.24 -20.43 16.08
CA VAL A 60 30.25 -21.21 16.79
C VAL A 60 29.60 -22.54 17.11
N ILE A 61 29.90 -23.58 16.33
CA ILE A 61 29.61 -24.96 16.73
C ILE A 61 30.55 -25.26 17.91
N ALA A 62 30.08 -24.96 19.11
CA ALA A 62 30.64 -25.54 20.32
C ALA A 62 30.08 -26.96 20.45
N CYS A 63 30.74 -27.94 19.83
CA CYS A 63 30.59 -29.32 20.27
C CYS A 63 31.58 -29.51 21.42
N SER A 64 31.00 -29.53 22.63
CA SER A 64 31.67 -29.89 23.87
C SER A 64 31.52 -31.41 24.08
N VAL A 65 32.53 -31.97 24.76
CA VAL A 65 32.75 -33.38 25.16
C VAL A 65 33.51 -34.23 24.16
#